data_AF-A0A1Y2DQZ4-F1
#
_entry.id   AF-A0A1Y2DQZ4-F1
#
_cell.length_a   1.000
_cell.length_b   1.000
_cell.length_c   1.000
_cell.angle_alpha   90.00
_cell.angle_beta   90.00
_cell.angle_gamma   90.00
#
_symmetry.space_group_name_H-M   'P 1'
#
loop_
_entity.id
_entity.type
_entity.pdbx_description
1 polymer ?
#
loop_
_entity_poly.entity_id
_entity_poly.type
_entity_poly.pdbx_seq_one_letter_code
_entity_poly.pdbx_strand_id
1 'polypeptide(L)'
;MPYRPPTKKLTAHQYFYIFIIDGIGAAILSGAINFGIAYLMYIYSLEKDEPVNLFQFPNTLAGDAALTIILQCIITWLIELLLVNGDLKEGRVQPIGVVTEPRSRWLRWYLFLDIKQDDERSGVADWSRFFISQVLRAFLLSIPSFVLLWGPSVGIMTAFGNRDGGDWTYHNAANQWVPVVFKGVLGGVLGFITTPIITVFWLMRAGWAVQYGEEKYGQK
;
A
#
# COMPACT_ATOMS: atom_id res chain seq x y z
N MET A 1 -0.03 13.04 27.90
CA MET A 1 0.11 12.30 26.64
C MET A 1 -0.13 13.26 25.48
N PRO A 2 0.72 13.29 24.43
CA PRO A 2 0.61 14.26 23.34
C PRO A 2 -0.56 14.00 22.38
N TYR A 3 -1.27 12.88 22.52
CA TYR A 3 -2.38 12.50 21.64
C TYR A 3 -3.72 13.10 22.09
N ARG A 4 -4.53 13.52 21.12
CA ARG A 4 -5.93 13.89 21.35
C ARG A 4 -6.75 12.66 21.79
N PRO A 5 -7.81 12.84 22.59
CA PRO A 5 -8.63 11.73 23.05
C PRO A 5 -9.27 10.98 21.87
N PRO A 6 -9.37 9.63 21.93
CA PRO A 6 -9.97 8.83 20.87
C PRO A 6 -11.44 9.19 20.63
N THR A 7 -11.85 9.23 19.36
CA THR A 7 -13.21 9.61 19.00
C THR A 7 -14.21 8.48 19.28
N LYS A 8 -15.40 8.85 19.78
CA LYS A 8 -16.52 7.91 20.01
C LYS A 8 -17.36 7.64 18.76
N LYS A 9 -17.19 8.46 17.71
CA LYS A 9 -17.78 8.32 16.38
C LYS A 9 -16.78 8.86 15.35
N LEU A 10 -16.83 8.35 14.11
CA LEU A 10 -16.03 8.91 13.03
C LEU A 10 -16.45 10.34 12.76
N THR A 11 -15.50 11.27 12.83
CA THR A 11 -15.75 12.69 12.57
C THR A 11 -15.68 12.98 11.08
N ALA A 12 -16.34 14.06 10.62
CA ALA A 12 -16.24 14.50 9.23
C ALA A 12 -14.78 14.74 8.79
N HIS A 13 -13.95 15.26 9.70
CA HIS A 13 -12.52 15.44 9.47
C HIS A 13 -11.79 14.11 9.24
N GLN A 14 -12.10 13.06 10.02
CA GLN A 14 -11.53 11.73 9.82
C GLN A 14 -11.96 11.13 8.47
N TYR A 15 -13.23 11.28 8.07
CA TYR A 15 -13.68 10.86 6.74
C TYR A 15 -12.94 11.58 5.61
N PHE A 16 -12.80 12.90 5.73
CA PHE A 16 -12.07 13.70 4.75
C PHE A 16 -10.60 13.26 4.64
N TYR A 17 -9.93 13.09 5.79
CA TYR A 17 -8.55 12.62 5.85
C TYR A 17 -8.39 11.24 5.18
N ILE A 18 -9.19 10.25 5.58
CA ILE A 18 -9.08 8.88 5.11
C ILE A 18 -9.41 8.74 3.61
N PHE A 19 -10.49 9.35 3.13
CA PHE A 19 -10.97 9.10 1.76
C PHE A 19 -10.51 10.11 0.73
N ILE A 20 -10.27 11.37 1.12
CA ILE A 20 -9.87 12.42 0.18
C ILE A 20 -8.35 12.54 0.16
N ILE A 21 -7.71 12.74 1.31
CA ILE A 21 -6.25 12.89 1.37
C ILE A 21 -5.60 11.53 1.09
N ASP A 22 -5.91 10.53 1.92
CA ASP A 22 -5.26 9.22 1.84
C ASP A 22 -5.89 8.31 0.77
N GLY A 23 -7.11 8.59 0.32
CA GLY A 23 -7.73 7.86 -0.79
C GLY A 23 -7.36 8.47 -2.13
N ILE A 24 -8.01 9.60 -2.46
CA ILE A 24 -7.84 10.26 -3.77
C ILE A 24 -6.42 10.81 -3.94
N GLY A 25 -5.87 11.46 -2.91
CA GLY A 25 -4.50 12.00 -2.97
C GLY A 25 -3.46 10.90 -3.21
N ALA A 26 -3.56 9.78 -2.48
CA ALA A 26 -2.70 8.63 -2.71
C ALA A 26 -2.90 8.00 -4.09
N ALA A 27 -4.15 7.91 -4.58
CA ALA A 27 -4.43 7.39 -5.91
C ALA A 27 -3.73 8.21 -7.01
N ILE A 28 -3.81 9.54 -6.93
CA ILE A 28 -3.16 10.43 -7.89
C ILE A 28 -1.64 10.27 -7.81
N LEU A 29 -1.08 10.30 -6.60
CA LEU A 29 0.37 10.20 -6.40
C LEU A 29 0.92 8.84 -6.85
N SER A 30 0.34 7.73 -6.39
CA SER A 30 0.76 6.38 -6.76
C SER A 30 0.57 6.12 -8.26
N GLY A 31 -0.51 6.63 -8.85
CA GLY A 31 -0.73 6.53 -10.29
C GLY A 31 0.31 7.30 -11.10
N ALA A 32 0.62 8.54 -10.70
CA ALA A 32 1.64 9.34 -11.37
C ALA A 32 3.05 8.71 -11.29
N ILE A 33 3.43 8.18 -10.11
CA ILE A 33 4.73 7.51 -9.93
C ILE A 33 4.82 6.26 -10.80
N ASN A 34 3.81 5.38 -10.77
CA ASN A 34 3.82 4.16 -11.58
C ASN A 34 3.79 4.48 -13.09
N PHE A 35 3.04 5.50 -13.50
CA PHE A 35 3.04 5.98 -14.89
C PHE A 35 4.44 6.44 -15.31
N GLY A 36 5.11 7.27 -14.49
CA GLY A 36 6.45 7.77 -14.78
C GLY A 36 7.49 6.66 -14.89
N ILE A 37 7.47 5.70 -13.96
CA ILE A 37 8.37 4.53 -14.00
C ILE A 37 8.10 3.70 -15.26
N ALA A 38 6.82 3.43 -15.57
CA ALA A 38 6.44 2.64 -16.74
C ALA A 38 6.79 3.34 -18.05
N TYR A 39 6.67 4.67 -18.12
CA TYR A 39 7.12 5.46 -19.26
C TYR A 39 8.62 5.26 -19.49
N LEU A 40 9.43 5.41 -18.44
CA LEU A 40 10.88 5.23 -18.52
C LEU A 40 11.28 3.80 -18.86
N MET A 41 10.53 2.80 -18.41
CA MET A 41 10.83 1.39 -18.72
C MET A 41 10.41 1.05 -20.15
N TYR A 42 9.14 1.26 -20.50
CA TYR A 42 8.57 0.69 -21.71
C TYR A 42 8.85 1.52 -22.96
N ILE A 43 8.74 2.85 -22.88
CA ILE A 43 9.03 3.69 -24.05
C ILE A 43 10.51 3.63 -24.40
N TYR A 44 11.38 3.66 -23.39
CA TYR A 44 12.82 3.52 -23.60
C TYR A 44 13.23 2.12 -24.09
N SER A 45 12.57 1.04 -23.66
CA SER A 45 12.79 -0.30 -24.22
C SER A 45 12.36 -0.39 -25.69
N LEU A 46 11.27 0.27 -26.07
CA LEU A 46 10.82 0.33 -27.46
C LEU A 46 11.81 1.11 -28.35
N GLU A 47 12.44 2.16 -27.84
CA GLU A 47 13.52 2.87 -28.55
C GLU A 47 14.75 1.97 -28.83
N LYS A 48 14.88 0.85 -28.10
CA LYS A 48 15.95 -0.15 -28.27
C LYS A 48 15.50 -1.40 -29.04
N ASP A 49 14.32 -1.36 -29.68
CA ASP A 49 13.70 -2.51 -30.36
C ASP A 49 13.49 -3.73 -29.44
N GLU A 50 13.35 -3.53 -28.12
CA GLU A 50 13.03 -4.60 -27.19
C GLU A 50 11.50 -4.73 -27.01
N PRO A 51 10.89 -5.86 -27.39
CA PRO A 51 9.43 -6.01 -27.30
C PRO A 51 8.96 -6.05 -25.85
N VAL A 52 7.85 -5.36 -25.59
CA VAL A 52 7.11 -5.42 -24.33
C VAL A 52 6.04 -6.50 -24.45
N ASN A 53 6.13 -7.51 -23.60
CA ASN A 53 5.32 -8.73 -23.68
C ASN A 53 4.44 -8.88 -22.43
N LEU A 54 3.24 -9.46 -22.59
CA LEU A 54 2.36 -9.67 -21.45
C LEU A 54 2.92 -10.70 -20.47
N PHE A 55 3.40 -11.85 -20.97
CA PHE A 55 3.91 -12.93 -20.12
C PHE A 55 5.40 -13.20 -20.29
N GLN A 56 5.92 -13.17 -21.52
CA GLN A 56 7.28 -13.59 -21.82
C GLN A 56 8.34 -12.58 -21.36
N PHE A 57 9.50 -13.11 -20.96
CA PHE A 57 10.72 -12.33 -20.72
C PHE A 57 11.29 -11.76 -22.04
N PRO A 58 12.12 -10.71 -22.01
CA PRO A 58 12.68 -10.02 -20.83
C PRO A 58 11.74 -9.01 -20.18
N ASN A 59 10.88 -8.33 -20.95
CA ASN A 59 10.03 -7.23 -20.48
C ASN A 59 8.59 -7.70 -20.23
N THR A 60 8.39 -8.47 -19.15
CA THR A 60 7.10 -9.07 -18.79
C THR A 60 6.20 -8.11 -18.00
N LEU A 61 5.05 -7.73 -18.58
CA LEU A 61 4.07 -6.85 -17.92
C LEU A 61 3.36 -7.52 -16.75
N ALA A 62 3.01 -8.80 -16.88
CA ALA A 62 2.31 -9.53 -15.83
C ALA A 62 3.19 -9.70 -14.58
N GLY A 63 4.49 -9.98 -14.78
CA GLY A 63 5.46 -10.06 -13.69
C GLY A 63 5.68 -8.70 -13.03
N ASP A 64 5.83 -7.64 -13.82
CA ASP A 64 6.03 -6.30 -13.32
C ASP A 64 4.79 -5.75 -12.56
N ALA A 65 3.57 -6.05 -13.03
CA ALA A 65 2.33 -5.75 -12.31
C ALA A 65 2.24 -6.49 -10.95
N ALA A 66 2.63 -7.77 -10.91
CA ALA A 66 2.67 -8.54 -9.68
C ALA A 66 3.61 -7.91 -8.64
N LEU A 67 4.81 -7.54 -9.08
CA LEU A 67 5.81 -6.88 -8.23
C LEU A 67 5.32 -5.51 -7.74
N THR A 68 4.69 -4.70 -8.61
CA THR A 68 4.09 -3.43 -8.20
C THR A 68 3.12 -3.61 -7.05
N ILE A 69 2.21 -4.58 -7.12
CA ILE A 69 1.21 -4.78 -6.07
C ILE A 69 1.89 -5.07 -4.73
N ILE A 70 2.86 -5.99 -4.71
CA ILE A 70 3.55 -6.38 -3.49
C ILE A 70 4.38 -5.23 -2.92
N LEU A 71 5.23 -4.61 -3.76
CA LEU A 71 6.13 -3.54 -3.32
C LEU A 71 5.37 -2.29 -2.91
N GLN A 72 4.34 -1.90 -3.64
CA GLN A 72 3.53 -0.73 -3.30
C GLN A 72 2.82 -0.93 -1.97
N CYS A 73 2.21 -2.10 -1.70
CA CYS A 73 1.60 -2.37 -0.40
C CYS A 73 2.62 -2.25 0.75
N ILE A 74 3.85 -2.75 0.58
CA ILE A 74 4.92 -2.65 1.58
C ILE A 74 5.34 -1.19 1.79
N ILE A 75 5.59 -0.46 0.71
CA ILE A 75 6.02 0.94 0.76
C ILE A 75 4.93 1.82 1.37
N THR A 76 3.68 1.70 0.91
CA THR A 76 2.54 2.44 1.44
C THR A 76 2.36 2.15 2.93
N TRP A 77 2.47 0.89 3.37
CA TRP A 77 2.40 0.55 4.80
C TRP A 77 3.43 1.29 5.64
N LEU A 78 4.69 1.34 5.17
CA LEU A 78 5.78 2.00 5.88
C LEU A 78 5.62 3.54 5.86
N ILE A 79 5.17 4.12 4.75
CA ILE A 79 4.92 5.55 4.64
C ILE A 79 3.78 5.95 5.59
N GLU A 80 2.65 5.24 5.57
CA GLU A 80 1.51 5.55 6.44
C GLU A 80 1.83 5.36 7.92
N LEU A 81 2.65 4.36 8.26
CA LEU A 81 3.18 4.23 9.61
C LEU A 81 3.87 5.53 10.07
N LEU A 82 4.62 6.20 9.21
CA LEU A 82 5.31 7.44 9.56
C LEU A 82 4.36 8.65 9.54
N LEU A 83 3.55 8.79 8.48
CA LEU A 83 2.66 9.94 8.29
C LEU A 83 1.55 9.99 9.34
N VAL A 84 0.80 8.90 9.52
CA VAL A 84 -0.32 8.87 10.48
C VAL A 84 0.21 9.05 11.90
N ASN A 85 1.34 8.45 12.26
CA ASN A 85 1.93 8.67 13.59
C ASN A 85 2.43 10.11 13.78
N GLY A 86 2.98 10.74 12.75
CA GLY A 86 3.34 12.15 12.76
C GLY A 86 2.11 13.04 12.99
N ASP A 87 1.07 12.85 12.18
CA ASP A 87 -0.17 13.62 12.27
C ASP A 87 -0.91 13.41 13.60
N LEU A 88 -0.82 12.21 14.19
CA LEU A 88 -1.32 11.92 15.52
C LEU A 88 -0.53 12.67 16.61
N LYS A 89 0.81 12.67 16.53
CA LYS A 89 1.69 13.36 17.50
C LYS A 89 1.50 14.88 17.47
N GLU A 90 1.27 15.45 16.30
CA GLU A 90 0.97 16.87 16.13
C GLU A 90 -0.50 17.20 16.43
N GLY A 91 -1.35 16.19 16.64
CA GLY A 91 -2.77 16.34 16.90
C GLY A 91 -3.57 16.82 15.68
N ARG A 92 -3.05 16.69 14.45
CA ARG A 92 -3.76 17.02 13.21
C ARG A 92 -4.92 16.07 12.94
N VAL A 93 -4.78 14.81 13.36
CA VAL A 93 -5.83 13.79 13.30
C VAL A 93 -6.06 13.17 14.68
N GLN A 94 -7.29 12.72 14.94
CA GLN A 94 -7.64 12.05 16.19
C GLN A 94 -7.63 10.53 16.02
N PRO A 95 -7.21 9.76 17.03
CA PRO A 95 -7.35 8.31 17.03
C PRO A 95 -8.82 7.87 16.94
N ILE A 96 -9.07 6.70 16.36
CA ILE A 96 -10.42 6.11 16.27
C ILE A 96 -10.64 5.21 17.49
N GLY A 97 -11.59 5.59 18.36
CA GLY A 97 -11.94 4.83 19.57
C GLY A 97 -13.26 4.06 19.49
N VAL A 98 -13.88 3.99 18.31
CA VAL A 98 -15.22 3.42 18.10
C VAL A 98 -15.21 1.88 18.11
N VAL A 99 -14.12 1.28 17.64
CA VAL A 99 -14.03 -0.16 17.41
C VAL A 99 -13.48 -0.84 18.66
N THR A 100 -14.17 -1.86 19.15
CA THR A 100 -13.70 -2.68 20.27
C THR A 100 -12.54 -3.57 19.84
N GLU A 101 -11.59 -3.79 20.75
CA GLU A 101 -10.45 -4.67 20.48
C GLU A 101 -10.90 -6.09 20.07
N PRO A 102 -10.32 -6.67 19.02
CA PRO A 102 -10.69 -8.03 18.61
C PRO A 102 -10.20 -9.08 19.61
N ARG A 103 -11.02 -10.12 19.80
CA ARG A 103 -10.73 -11.24 20.71
C ARG A 103 -9.83 -12.32 20.09
N SER A 104 -9.78 -12.43 18.77
CA SER A 104 -9.03 -13.48 18.07
C SER A 104 -7.52 -13.24 18.11
N ARG A 105 -6.74 -14.23 18.55
CA ARG A 105 -5.26 -14.17 18.64
C ARG A 105 -4.59 -13.72 17.33
N TRP A 106 -5.06 -14.21 16.19
CA TRP A 106 -4.52 -13.82 14.88
C TRP A 106 -4.68 -12.34 14.57
N LEU A 107 -5.88 -11.80 14.80
CA LEU A 107 -6.16 -10.39 14.53
C LEU A 107 -5.44 -9.48 15.53
N ARG A 108 -5.31 -9.91 16.79
CA ARG A 108 -4.50 -9.22 17.80
C ARG A 108 -3.02 -9.18 17.43
N TRP A 109 -2.45 -10.29 16.96
CA TRP A 109 -1.10 -10.33 16.42
C TRP A 109 -0.95 -9.39 15.21
N TYR A 110 -1.86 -9.45 14.24
CA TYR A 110 -1.82 -8.60 13.05
C TYR A 110 -1.89 -7.11 13.42
N LEU A 111 -2.74 -6.74 14.37
CA LEU A 111 -2.94 -5.37 14.85
C LEU A 111 -1.92 -4.89 15.88
N PHE A 112 -0.84 -5.62 16.15
CA PHE A 112 0.15 -5.23 17.16
C PHE A 112 -0.39 -5.11 18.60
N LEU A 113 -1.41 -5.88 18.96
CA LEU A 113 -2.03 -5.86 20.30
C LEU A 113 -1.39 -6.84 21.28
N ASP A 114 -0.70 -7.87 20.78
CA ASP A 114 -0.05 -8.90 21.60
C ASP A 114 1.47 -8.70 21.75
N ILE A 115 2.01 -7.53 21.36
CA ILE A 115 3.42 -7.22 21.64
C ILE A 115 3.55 -7.04 23.16
N LYS A 116 4.15 -8.02 23.82
CA LYS A 116 4.66 -7.84 25.17
C LYS A 116 5.72 -6.74 25.12
N GLN A 117 5.56 -5.73 25.98
CA GLN A 117 6.59 -4.77 26.32
C GLN A 117 7.74 -5.52 27.01
N ASP A 118 8.57 -6.20 26.24
CA ASP A 118 9.85 -6.67 26.76
C ASP A 118 10.80 -5.47 26.82
N ASP A 119 11.37 -5.31 28.02
CA ASP A 119 12.13 -4.18 28.50
C ASP A 119 13.29 -3.72 27.60
N GLU A 120 13.48 -2.40 27.60
CA GLU A 120 14.73 -1.63 27.48
C GLU A 120 16.02 -2.35 27.04
N ARG A 121 16.09 -2.83 25.79
CA ARG A 121 17.36 -2.91 25.05
C ARG A 121 17.15 -2.43 23.61
N SER A 122 17.82 -1.34 23.25
CA SER A 122 17.81 -0.79 21.89
C SER A 122 19.00 -1.35 21.10
N GLY A 123 18.83 -2.52 20.50
CA GLY A 123 19.81 -3.10 19.57
C GLY A 123 19.33 -3.05 18.11
N VAL A 124 20.28 -3.18 17.17
CA VAL A 124 20.00 -3.33 15.71
C VAL A 124 19.09 -4.53 15.44
N ALA A 125 19.22 -5.60 16.23
CA ALA A 125 18.39 -6.80 16.13
C ALA A 125 16.91 -6.55 16.46
N ASP A 126 16.60 -5.61 17.36
CA ASP A 126 15.21 -5.29 17.71
C ASP A 126 14.58 -4.36 16.69
N TRP A 127 15.37 -3.46 16.10
CA TRP A 127 14.94 -2.64 14.97
C TRP A 127 14.65 -3.50 13.73
N SER A 128 15.51 -4.49 13.41
CA SER A 128 15.28 -5.38 12.27
C SER A 128 14.06 -6.27 12.48
N ARG A 129 13.85 -6.81 13.69
CA ARG A 129 12.61 -7.55 14.03
C ARG A 129 11.37 -6.69 13.86
N PHE A 130 11.41 -5.44 14.32
CA PHE A 130 10.32 -4.50 14.10
C PHE A 130 10.06 -4.28 12.61
N PHE A 131 11.10 -3.97 11.83
CA PHE A 131 10.98 -3.74 10.39
C PHE A 131 10.42 -4.96 9.65
N ILE A 132 10.97 -6.15 9.89
CA ILE A 132 10.48 -7.42 9.33
C ILE A 132 9.01 -7.64 9.70
N SER A 133 8.61 -7.29 10.93
CA SER A 133 7.23 -7.40 11.38
C SER A 133 6.27 -6.47 10.61
N GLN A 134 6.73 -5.28 10.21
CA GLN A 134 5.96 -4.36 9.36
C GLN A 134 5.84 -4.94 7.94
N VAL A 135 6.96 -5.36 7.36
CA VAL A 135 7.00 -5.94 6.00
C VAL A 135 6.09 -7.17 5.89
N LEU A 136 6.13 -8.06 6.88
CA LEU A 136 5.28 -9.26 6.88
C LEU A 136 3.78 -8.93 6.88
N ARG A 137 3.36 -7.94 7.66
CA ARG A 137 1.94 -7.51 7.72
C ARG A 137 1.50 -6.82 6.45
N ALA A 138 2.38 -5.98 5.89
CA ALA A 138 2.14 -5.34 4.61
C ALA A 138 2.08 -6.36 3.47
N PHE A 139 2.89 -7.41 3.52
CA PHE A 139 2.83 -8.53 2.60
C PHE A 139 1.51 -9.31 2.74
N LEU A 140 1.00 -9.54 3.95
CA LEU A 140 -0.31 -10.15 4.13
C LEU A 140 -1.45 -9.31 3.53
N LEU A 141 -1.32 -7.98 3.54
CA LEU A 141 -2.27 -7.07 2.88
C LEU A 141 -2.14 -7.09 1.35
N SER A 142 -0.95 -7.38 0.82
CA SER A 142 -0.74 -7.47 -0.63
C SER A 142 -1.40 -8.71 -1.23
N ILE A 143 -1.55 -9.82 -0.49
CA ILE A 143 -2.20 -11.05 -0.97
C ILE A 143 -3.63 -10.79 -1.49
N PRO A 144 -4.58 -10.24 -0.70
CA PRO A 144 -5.92 -9.96 -1.21
C PRO A 144 -5.90 -8.92 -2.34
N SER A 145 -5.01 -7.92 -2.26
CA SER A 145 -4.83 -6.92 -3.32
C SER A 145 -4.37 -7.55 -4.64
N PHE A 146 -3.47 -8.54 -4.56
CA PHE A 146 -2.96 -9.29 -5.69
C PHE A 146 -4.07 -10.13 -6.33
N VAL A 147 -4.78 -10.92 -5.52
CA VAL A 147 -5.90 -11.74 -6.02
C VAL A 147 -6.97 -10.88 -6.69
N LEU A 148 -7.26 -9.72 -6.10
CA LEU A 148 -8.29 -8.81 -6.61
C LEU A 148 -7.87 -8.10 -7.90
N LEU A 149 -6.63 -7.60 -7.97
CA LEU A 149 -6.22 -6.68 -9.04
C LEU A 149 -5.41 -7.34 -10.14
N TRP A 150 -4.58 -8.35 -9.84
CA TRP A 150 -3.66 -8.93 -10.83
C TRP A 150 -4.41 -9.68 -11.95
N GLY A 151 -5.36 -10.55 -11.59
CA GLY A 151 -6.13 -11.34 -12.56
C GLY A 151 -6.91 -10.46 -13.55
N PRO A 152 -7.76 -9.53 -13.06
CA PRO A 152 -8.46 -8.58 -13.93
C PRO A 152 -7.51 -7.71 -14.75
N SER A 153 -6.39 -7.28 -14.17
CA SER A 153 -5.36 -6.51 -14.89
C SER A 153 -4.82 -7.26 -16.11
N VAL A 154 -4.37 -8.50 -15.90
CA VAL A 154 -3.87 -9.35 -16.99
C VAL A 154 -4.98 -9.61 -18.02
N GLY A 155 -6.20 -9.88 -17.57
CA GLY A 155 -7.35 -10.08 -18.45
C GLY A 155 -7.63 -8.87 -19.35
N ILE A 156 -7.65 -7.66 -18.77
CA ILE A 156 -7.84 -6.41 -19.52
C ILE A 156 -6.72 -6.22 -20.55
N MET A 157 -5.48 -6.50 -20.18
CA MET A 157 -4.34 -6.36 -21.09
C MET A 157 -4.50 -7.25 -22.33
N THR A 158 -5.01 -8.48 -22.20
CA THR A 158 -5.24 -9.35 -23.38
C THR A 158 -6.22 -8.77 -24.41
N ALA A 159 -7.08 -7.82 -24.02
CA ALA A 159 -8.00 -7.15 -24.93
C ALA A 159 -7.34 -6.02 -25.76
N PHE A 160 -6.22 -5.46 -25.29
CA PHE A 160 -5.53 -4.34 -25.94
C PHE A 160 -4.19 -4.73 -26.60
N GLY A 161 -3.70 -5.94 -26.34
CA GLY A 161 -2.47 -6.46 -26.93
C GLY A 161 -2.68 -7.09 -28.31
N ASN A 162 -1.65 -7.05 -29.15
CA ASN A 162 -1.63 -7.81 -30.40
C ASN A 162 -1.15 -9.23 -30.12
N ARG A 163 -1.88 -10.23 -30.59
CA ARG A 163 -1.51 -11.63 -30.38
C ARG A 163 -0.42 -12.03 -31.37
N ASP A 164 0.74 -12.40 -30.85
CA ASP A 164 1.88 -12.87 -31.63
C ASP A 164 2.62 -13.99 -30.88
N GLY A 165 3.03 -15.04 -31.59
CA GLY A 165 3.82 -16.14 -31.01
C GLY A 165 3.23 -16.87 -29.78
N GLY A 166 1.93 -16.70 -29.50
CA GLY A 166 1.29 -17.24 -28.29
C GLY A 166 1.27 -16.29 -27.08
N ASP A 167 1.75 -15.06 -27.23
CA ASP A 167 1.69 -14.00 -26.23
C ASP A 167 0.97 -12.74 -26.79
N TRP A 168 0.80 -11.72 -25.95
CA TRP A 168 0.28 -10.41 -26.29
C TRP A 168 1.39 -9.38 -26.21
N THR A 169 1.61 -8.66 -27.31
CA THR A 169 2.73 -7.73 -27.46
C THR A 169 2.27 -6.28 -27.69
N TYR A 170 3.09 -5.33 -27.23
CA TYR A 170 2.78 -3.90 -27.19
C TYR A 170 3.86 -3.02 -27.84
N HIS A 171 4.24 -3.36 -29.08
CA HIS A 171 5.35 -2.71 -29.79
C HIS A 171 4.90 -1.70 -30.87
N ASN A 172 3.62 -1.66 -31.22
CA ASN A 172 3.15 -0.81 -32.31
C ASN A 172 2.84 0.60 -31.81
N ALA A 173 2.98 1.60 -32.69
CA ALA A 173 2.65 3.00 -32.36
C ALA A 173 1.23 3.18 -31.80
N ALA A 174 0.30 2.29 -32.17
CA ALA A 174 -1.08 2.26 -31.70
C ALA A 174 -1.24 1.72 -30.26
N ASN A 175 -0.34 0.86 -29.76
CA ASN A 175 -0.50 0.22 -28.44
C ASN A 175 0.71 0.35 -27.49
N GLN A 176 1.77 1.04 -27.89
CA GLN A 176 2.95 1.35 -27.06
C GLN A 176 2.64 2.08 -25.74
N TRP A 177 1.54 2.86 -25.69
CA TRP A 177 1.12 3.59 -24.49
C TRP A 177 0.29 2.75 -23.53
N VAL A 178 -0.26 1.62 -23.99
CA VAL A 178 -1.14 0.77 -23.18
C VAL A 178 -0.43 0.31 -21.91
N PRO A 179 0.81 -0.21 -21.94
CA PRO A 179 1.53 -0.59 -20.73
C PRO A 179 1.75 0.55 -19.73
N VAL A 180 2.02 1.76 -20.24
CA VAL A 180 2.29 2.95 -19.43
C VAL A 180 1.03 3.41 -18.71
N VAL A 181 -0.08 3.54 -19.45
CA VAL A 181 -1.39 3.90 -18.90
C VAL A 181 -1.87 2.83 -17.92
N PHE A 182 -1.72 1.56 -18.29
CA PHE A 182 -2.06 0.41 -17.44
C PHE A 182 -1.36 0.50 -16.08
N LYS A 183 -0.05 0.73 -16.06
CA LYS A 183 0.73 0.88 -14.82
C LYS A 183 0.26 2.06 -13.98
N GLY A 184 0.00 3.20 -14.62
CA GLY A 184 -0.54 4.37 -13.92
C GLY A 184 -1.90 4.09 -13.27
N VAL A 185 -2.82 3.46 -14.00
CA VAL A 185 -4.15 3.10 -13.49
C VAL A 185 -4.05 2.05 -12.38
N LEU A 186 -3.25 1.00 -12.56
CA LEU A 186 -3.04 -0.03 -11.55
C LEU A 186 -2.49 0.58 -10.24
N GLY A 187 -1.46 1.42 -10.36
CA GLY A 187 -0.86 2.10 -9.21
C GLY A 187 -1.86 3.01 -8.50
N GLY A 188 -2.68 3.76 -9.24
CA GLY A 188 -3.69 4.64 -8.67
C GLY A 188 -4.84 3.90 -7.99
N VAL A 189 -5.39 2.86 -8.64
CA VAL A 189 -6.45 2.02 -8.05
C VAL A 189 -5.94 1.31 -6.80
N LEU A 190 -4.71 0.78 -6.84
CA LEU A 190 -4.11 0.15 -5.67
C LEU A 190 -3.92 1.14 -4.52
N GLY A 191 -3.43 2.35 -4.80
CA GLY A 191 -3.28 3.42 -3.79
C GLY A 191 -4.62 3.82 -3.19
N PHE A 192 -5.64 4.01 -4.02
CA PHE A 192 -7.00 4.34 -3.59
C PHE A 192 -7.59 3.30 -2.63
N ILE A 193 -7.34 2.02 -2.88
CA ILE A 193 -7.88 0.93 -2.05
C ILE A 193 -7.06 0.75 -0.78
N THR A 194 -5.75 0.66 -0.90
CA THR A 194 -4.88 0.20 0.19
C THR A 194 -4.56 1.28 1.21
N THR A 195 -4.31 2.51 0.78
CA THR A 195 -3.91 3.59 1.68
C THR A 195 -4.99 3.90 2.72
N PRO A 196 -6.28 4.10 2.38
CA PRO A 196 -7.33 4.32 3.39
C PRO A 196 -7.47 3.17 4.40
N ILE A 197 -7.30 1.93 3.95
CA ILE A 197 -7.36 0.74 4.82
C ILE A 197 -6.20 0.78 5.83
N ILE A 198 -5.00 1.10 5.37
CA ILE A 198 -3.81 1.22 6.23
C ILE A 198 -3.94 2.40 7.19
N THR A 199 -4.45 3.55 6.73
CA THR A 199 -4.72 4.70 7.60
C THR A 199 -5.70 4.34 8.72
N VAL A 200 -6.82 3.70 8.38
CA VAL A 200 -7.80 3.25 9.37
C VAL A 200 -7.17 2.28 10.36
N PHE A 201 -6.35 1.34 9.88
CA PHE A 201 -5.58 0.43 10.74
C PHE A 201 -4.75 1.19 11.78
N TRP A 202 -3.95 2.17 11.37
CA TRP A 202 -3.09 2.92 12.28
C TRP A 202 -3.86 3.83 13.24
N LEU A 203 -4.93 4.47 12.76
CA LEU A 203 -5.80 5.31 13.60
C LEU A 203 -6.54 4.50 14.67
N MET A 204 -7.00 3.28 14.34
CA MET A 204 -7.61 2.37 15.31
C MET A 204 -6.58 1.87 16.32
N ARG A 205 -5.40 1.48 15.85
CA ARG A 205 -4.33 1.00 16.73
C ARG A 205 -3.88 2.06 17.73
N ALA A 206 -3.81 3.32 17.29
CA ALA A 206 -3.58 4.46 18.17
C ALA A 206 -4.72 4.66 19.18
N GLY A 207 -5.97 4.46 18.75
CA GLY A 207 -7.14 4.59 19.60
C GLY A 207 -7.10 3.61 20.76
N TRP A 208 -6.79 2.33 20.48
CA TRP A 208 -6.61 1.32 21.52
C TRP A 208 -5.43 1.67 22.44
N ALA A 209 -4.29 2.08 21.89
CA ALA A 209 -3.11 2.42 22.70
C ALA A 209 -3.42 3.49 23.75
N VAL A 210 -4.16 4.54 23.35
CA VAL A 210 -4.55 5.63 24.24
C VAL A 210 -5.62 5.19 25.25
N GLN A 211 -6.59 4.34 24.85
CA GLN A 211 -7.63 3.83 25.76
C GLN A 211 -7.08 2.94 26.87
N TYR A 212 -6.03 2.16 26.59
CA TYR A 212 -5.43 1.22 27.55
C TYR A 212 -4.19 1.77 28.27
N GLY A 213 -3.83 3.03 28.03
CA GLY A 213 -2.71 3.68 28.72
C GLY A 213 -1.34 3.16 28.30
N GLU A 214 -1.17 2.69 27.06
CA GLU A 214 0.15 2.30 26.54
C GLU A 214 1.06 3.54 26.45
N GLU A 215 1.96 3.71 27.42
CA GLU A 215 2.81 4.91 27.54
C GLU A 215 3.77 5.15 26.35
N LYS A 216 4.06 4.11 25.55
CA LYS A 216 5.09 4.13 24.49
C LYS A 216 4.55 4.08 23.05
N TYR A 217 3.24 4.27 22.83
CA TYR A 217 2.70 4.26 21.46
C TYR A 217 3.34 5.35 20.58
N GLY A 218 3.94 4.94 19.46
CA GLY A 218 4.65 5.83 18.54
C GLY A 218 6.03 6.30 19.02
N GLN A 219 6.57 5.78 20.13
CA GLN A 219 7.95 6.02 20.56
C GLN A 219 8.92 4.96 19.99
N LYS A 220 9.03 4.86 18.67
CA LYS A 220 10.22 4.41 17.94
C LYS A 220 10.22 5.06 16.56
#